data_AF-A0A382NJB7-F1
#
_entry.id   AF-A0A382NJB7-F1
#
_cell.length_a   1.000
_cell.length_b   1.000
_cell.length_c   1.000
_cell.angle_alpha   90.00
_cell.angle_beta   90.00
_cell.angle_gamma   90.00
#
_symmetry.space_group_name_H-M   'P 1'
#
loop_
_entity.id
_entity.type
_entity.pdbx_description
1 polymer ?
#
loop_
_entity_poly.entity_id
_entity_poly.type
_entity_poly.pdbx_seq_one_letter_code
_entity_poly.pdbx_strand_id
1 'polypeptide(L)'
;MEDLQRDNLEYKTYRDLKERGLVVKADHNSLRLYDRNTSTKGAASAIVFSYYFENNINFEQVISEIKKNLDRRTQIGIVDNEGDVVYYIADLIEWP
;
A
#
# COMPACT_ATOMS: atom_id res chain seq x y z
N MET A 1 10.52 10.69 -15.83
CA MET A 1 9.96 9.53 -16.57
C MET A 1 9.53 8.45 -15.57
N GLU A 2 10.34 8.19 -14.54
CA GLU A 2 10.05 7.31 -13.40
C GLU A 2 8.82 7.76 -12.59
N ASP A 3 8.68 9.07 -12.33
CA ASP A 3 7.54 9.63 -11.56
C ASP A 3 6.18 9.39 -12.24
N LEU A 4 6.10 9.48 -13.57
CA LEU A 4 4.86 9.24 -14.33
C LEU A 4 4.42 7.76 -14.29
N GLN A 5 5.37 6.83 -14.24
CA GLN A 5 5.06 5.41 -14.09
C GLN A 5 4.64 5.08 -12.66
N ARG A 6 5.28 5.73 -11.67
CA ARG A 6 4.93 5.62 -10.25
C ARG A 6 3.53 6.17 -9.96
N ASP A 7 3.21 7.35 -10.49
CA ASP A 7 1.90 7.98 -10.36
C ASP A 7 0.79 7.10 -10.97
N ASN A 8 1.10 6.42 -12.07
CA ASN A 8 0.18 5.45 -12.69
C ASN A 8 -0.10 4.25 -11.76
N LEU A 9 0.94 3.75 -11.09
CA LEU A 9 0.87 2.56 -10.24
C LEU A 9 0.09 2.81 -8.94
N GLU A 10 0.41 3.90 -8.24
CA GLU A 10 -0.34 4.31 -7.04
C GLU A 10 -1.78 4.64 -7.40
N TYR A 11 -2.03 5.24 -8.57
CA TYR A 11 -3.38 5.51 -9.05
C TYR A 11 -4.18 4.23 -9.34
N LYS A 12 -3.60 3.20 -9.96
CA LYS A 12 -4.26 1.89 -10.16
C LYS A 12 -4.67 1.27 -8.83
N THR A 13 -3.75 1.23 -7.87
CA THR A 13 -4.00 0.70 -6.52
C THR A 13 -5.04 1.52 -5.77
N TYR A 14 -4.99 2.86 -5.89
CA TYR A 14 -5.98 3.76 -5.31
C TYR A 14 -7.38 3.51 -5.88
N ARG A 15 -7.49 3.37 -7.21
CA ARG A 15 -8.76 3.13 -7.90
C ARG A 15 -9.37 1.80 -7.46
N ASP A 16 -8.60 0.72 -7.48
CA ASP A 16 -9.09 -0.60 -7.07
C ASP A 16 -9.63 -0.58 -5.63
N LEU A 17 -8.86 -0.03 -4.68
CA LEU A 17 -9.30 0.08 -3.28
C LEU A 17 -10.58 0.93 -3.13
N LYS A 18 -10.71 2.00 -3.92
CA LYS A 18 -11.92 2.84 -3.95
C LYS A 18 -13.12 2.10 -4.53
N GLU A 19 -12.95 1.34 -5.60
CA GLU A 19 -13.99 0.51 -6.22
C GLU A 19 -14.45 -0.61 -5.29
N ARG A 20 -13.55 -1.14 -4.45
CA ARG A 20 -13.87 -2.02 -3.32
C ARG A 20 -14.57 -1.30 -2.17
N GLY A 21 -14.86 -0.01 -2.29
CA GLY A 21 -15.60 0.79 -1.33
C GLY A 21 -14.84 1.05 -0.02
N LEU A 22 -13.51 1.11 -0.07
CA LEU A 22 -12.67 1.50 1.05
C LEU A 22 -12.40 3.01 1.01
N VAL A 23 -12.10 3.60 2.17
CA VAL A 23 -11.67 4.99 2.20
C VAL A 23 -10.14 5.03 2.09
N VAL A 24 -9.66 5.68 1.03
CA VAL A 24 -8.24 5.76 0.70
C VAL A 24 -7.81 7.23 0.64
N LYS A 25 -6.66 7.55 1.23
CA LYS A 25 -5.98 8.84 1.10
C LYS A 25 -4.54 8.61 0.63
N ALA A 26 -4.10 9.35 -0.38
CA ALA A 26 -2.69 9.34 -0.79
C ALA A 26 -1.82 10.02 0.29
N ASP A 27 -0.65 9.46 0.55
CA ASP A 27 0.35 9.99 1.46
C ASP A 27 1.76 9.74 0.94
N HIS A 28 2.35 10.78 0.35
CA HIS A 28 3.66 10.79 -0.29
C HIS A 28 3.85 9.61 -1.25
N ASN A 29 4.36 8.49 -0.73
CA ASN A 29 4.81 7.31 -1.45
C ASN A 29 3.97 6.06 -1.10
N SER A 30 2.78 6.27 -0.54
CA SER A 30 1.93 5.21 0.00
C SER A 30 0.47 5.63 0.01
N LEU A 31 -0.42 4.66 0.23
CA LEU A 31 -1.85 4.88 0.40
C LEU A 31 -2.27 4.55 1.83
N ARG A 32 -2.94 5.49 2.49
CA ARG A 32 -3.59 5.27 3.78
C ARG A 32 -4.97 4.70 3.58
N LEU A 33 -5.19 3.51 4.12
CA LEU A 33 -6.46 2.80 4.08
C LEU A 33 -7.23 2.97 5.39
N TYR A 34 -8.53 3.19 5.29
CA TYR A 34 -9.46 3.16 6.41
C TYR A 34 -10.57 2.15 6.07
N ASP A 35 -10.75 1.17 6.94
CA ASP A 35 -11.80 0.15 6.83
C ASP A 35 -13.19 0.80 6.92
N ARG A 36 -14.22 0.10 6.44
CA ARG A 36 -15.58 0.65 6.22
C ARG A 36 -16.28 1.23 7.46
N ASN A 37 -15.70 1.12 8.65
CA ASN A 37 -16.25 1.65 9.91
C ASN A 37 -15.22 2.38 10.78
N THR A 38 -13.98 2.58 10.33
CA THR A 38 -12.98 3.33 11.08
C THR A 38 -13.06 4.82 10.77
N SER A 39 -13.02 5.64 11.83
CA SER A 39 -13.01 7.09 11.70
C SER A 39 -11.79 7.56 10.91
N THR A 40 -12.01 8.35 9.86
CA THR A 40 -10.94 8.97 9.08
C THR A 40 -10.20 10.10 9.81
N LYS A 41 -10.65 10.45 11.03
CA LYS A 41 -10.01 11.38 11.95
C LYS A 41 -8.92 10.71 12.81
N GLY A 42 -8.88 9.37 12.85
CA GLY A 42 -7.90 8.57 13.58
C GLY A 42 -6.73 8.10 12.71
N ALA A 43 -5.93 7.18 13.26
CA ALA A 43 -4.88 6.49 12.51
C ALA A 43 -5.48 5.67 11.35
N ALA A 44 -4.72 5.53 10.26
CA ALA A 44 -5.09 4.64 9.17
C ALA A 44 -5.10 3.18 9.64
N SER A 45 -6.06 2.39 9.16
CA SER A 45 -6.14 0.94 9.41
C SER A 45 -5.04 0.16 8.68
N ALA A 46 -4.53 0.70 7.57
CA ALA A 46 -3.34 0.18 6.92
C ALA A 46 -2.59 1.26 6.13
N ILE A 47 -1.30 1.02 5.90
CA ILE A 47 -0.49 1.69 4.86
C ILE A 47 -0.27 0.70 3.74
N VAL A 48 -0.53 1.09 2.50
CA VAL A 48 -0.39 0.26 1.30
C VAL A 48 0.73 0.85 0.42
N PHE A 49 1.73 0.03 0.11
CA PHE A 49 2.78 0.34 -0.86
C PHE A 49 2.46 -0.34 -2.19
N SER A 50 2.61 0.37 -3.30
CA SER A 50 2.27 -0.15 -4.63
C SER A 50 3.54 -0.53 -5.40
N TYR A 51 3.57 -1.72 -5.97
CA TYR A 51 4.70 -2.25 -6.76
C TYR A 51 4.22 -2.84 -8.07
N TYR A 52 5.07 -2.81 -9.09
CA TYR A 52 4.81 -3.44 -10.38
C TYR A 52 5.44 -4.83 -10.42
N PHE A 53 4.72 -5.83 -10.94
CA PHE A 53 5.13 -7.23 -10.80
C PHE A 53 6.43 -7.60 -11.53
N GLU A 54 6.80 -6.91 -12.62
CA GLU A 54 8.07 -7.18 -13.34
C GLU A 54 9.26 -6.45 -12.73
N ASN A 55 9.03 -5.51 -11.82
CA ASN A 55 10.11 -4.71 -11.23
C ASN A 55 10.75 -5.44 -10.06
N ASN A 56 12.06 -5.22 -9.87
CA ASN A 56 12.71 -5.54 -8.60
C ASN A 56 12.08 -4.70 -7.49
N ILE A 57 11.50 -5.37 -6.50
CA ILE A 57 10.79 -4.73 -5.40
C ILE A 57 11.78 -4.34 -4.30
N ASN A 58 11.96 -3.03 -4.08
CA ASN A 58 12.68 -2.53 -2.90
C ASN A 58 11.73 -2.46 -1.70
N PHE A 59 11.97 -3.32 -0.70
CA PHE A 59 11.19 -3.41 0.53
C PHE A 59 11.64 -2.47 1.66
N GLU A 60 12.64 -1.60 1.46
CA GLU A 60 13.14 -0.68 2.50
C GLU A 60 12.02 0.17 3.12
N GLN A 61 11.11 0.70 2.29
CA GLN A 61 9.98 1.50 2.77
C GLN A 61 8.96 0.66 3.57
N VAL A 62 8.69 -0.56 3.11
CA VAL A 62 7.81 -1.52 3.81
C VAL A 62 8.40 -1.89 5.17
N ILE A 63 9.68 -2.26 5.21
CA ILE A 63 10.39 -2.60 6.45
C ILE A 63 10.44 -1.39 7.39
N SER A 64 10.73 -0.20 6.86
CA SER A 64 10.74 1.04 7.64
C SER A 64 9.38 1.32 8.28
N GLU A 65 8.29 1.10 7.55
CA GLU A 65 6.93 1.28 8.07
C GLU A 65 6.60 0.26 9.16
N ILE A 66 6.91 -1.03 8.96
CA ILE A 66 6.69 -2.08 9.96
C ILE A 66 7.47 -1.76 11.25
N LYS A 67 8.73 -1.31 11.13
CA LYS A 67 9.58 -0.92 12.28
C LYS A 67 9.07 0.28 13.08
N LYS A 68 8.12 1.08 12.56
CA LYS A 68 7.48 2.14 13.35
C LYS A 68 6.60 1.57 14.46
N ASN A 69 6.23 0.28 14.40
CA ASN A 69 5.44 -0.43 15.40
C ASN A 69 4.15 0.31 15.79
N LEU A 70 3.42 0.75 14.77
CA LEU A 70 2.15 1.45 14.93
C LEU A 70 1.01 0.45 14.84
N ASP A 71 -0.09 0.71 15.54
CA ASP A 71 -1.30 -0.12 15.53
C ASP A 71 -2.08 0.01 14.21
N ARG A 72 -1.46 -0.48 13.14
CA ARG A 72 -2.00 -0.53 11.78
C ARG A 72 -1.24 -1.55 10.96
N ARG A 73 -1.89 -2.07 9.92
CA ARG A 73 -1.27 -3.04 9.00
C ARG A 73 -0.32 -2.34 8.02
N THR A 74 0.77 -3.02 7.66
CA THR A 74 1.54 -2.68 6.45
C THR A 74 1.16 -3.65 5.35
N GLN A 75 0.78 -3.12 4.19
CA GLN A 75 0.30 -3.88 3.05
C GLN A 75 1.09 -3.55 1.79
N ILE A 76 1.13 -4.52 0.88
CA ILE A 76 1.79 -4.45 -0.42
C ILE A 76 0.71 -4.73 -1.47
N GLY A 77 0.50 -3.80 -2.38
CA GLY A 77 -0.27 -4.00 -3.61
C GLY A 77 0.68 -4.28 -4.77
N ILE A 78 0.56 -5.44 -5.40
CA ILE A 78 1.31 -5.78 -6.61
C ILE A 78 0.37 -5.64 -7.80
N VAL A 79 0.73 -4.75 -8.72
CA VAL A 79 -0.01 -4.46 -9.94
C VAL A 79 0.60 -5.23 -11.10
N ASP A 80 -0.22 -5.94 -11.86
CA ASP A 80 0.21 -6.70 -13.03
C ASP A 80 0.21 -5.88 -14.34
N ASN A 81 0.54 -6.55 -15.46
CA ASN A 81 0.53 -5.97 -16.80
C ASN A 81 -0.86 -5.47 -17.23
N GLU A 82 -1.93 -6.12 -16.78
CA GLU A 82 -3.32 -5.79 -17.14
C GLU A 82 -3.87 -4.65 -16.27
N GLY A 83 -3.22 -4.37 -15.14
CA GLY A 83 -3.58 -3.34 -14.18
C GLY A 83 -4.38 -3.85 -13.00
N ASP A 84 -4.55 -5.15 -12.87
CA ASP A 84 -5.17 -5.78 -11.71
C ASP A 84 -4.21 -5.74 -10.52
N VAL A 85 -4.77 -5.67 -9.30
CA VAL A 85 -4.00 -5.50 -8.07
C VAL A 85 -4.23 -6.65 -7.11
N VAL A 86 -3.14 -7.27 -6.67
CA VAL A 86 -3.12 -8.31 -5.63
C VAL A 86 -2.52 -7.74 -4.34
N TYR A 87 -3.17 -7.99 -3.21
CA TYR A 87 -2.78 -7.43 -1.92
C TYR A 87 -2.20 -8.48 -0.96
N TYR A 88 -1.11 -8.12 -0.30
CA TYR A 88 -0.48 -8.91 0.76
C TYR A 88 -0.33 -8.07 2.03
N ILE A 89 -0.46 -8.71 3.20
CA ILE A 89 -0.08 -8.12 4.48
C ILE A 89 1.36 -8.52 4.76
N ALA A 90 2.21 -7.55 5.05
CA ALA A 90 3.62 -7.76 5.34
C ALA A 90 3.87 -7.74 6.85
N ASP A 91 4.70 -8.65 7.32
CA ASP A 91 5.18 -8.68 8.69
C ASP A 91 6.69 -9.00 8.70
N LEU A 92 7.39 -8.57 9.74
CA LEU A 92 8.83 -8.81 9.90
C LEU A 92 9.03 -10.00 10.84
N ILE A 93 9.59 -11.09 10.31
CA ILE A 93 9.92 -12.28 11.10
C ILE A 93 11.42 -12.25 11.40
N GLU A 94 11.78 -12.22 12.69
CA GLU A 94 13.14 -12.47 13.13
C GLU A 94 13.34 -13.98 13.30
N TRP A 95 14.27 -14.54 12.50
CA TRP A 95 14.69 -15.91 12.68
C TRP A 95 15.72 -15.98 13.82
N PRO A 96 15.61 -16.97 14.72
CA PRO A 96 16.50 -17.12 15.87
C PRO A 96 17.94 -17.48 15.47
#